data_AF-A0AAV5YI14-F1
#
_entry.id   AF-A0AAV5YI14-F1
#
_cell.length_a   1.000
_cell.length_b   1.000
_cell.length_c   1.000
_cell.angle_alpha   90.00
_cell.angle_beta   90.00
_cell.angle_gamma   90.00
#
_symmetry.space_group_name_H-M   'P 1'
#
loop_
_entity.id
_entity.type
_entity.pdbx_description
1 polymer ?
#
loop_
_entity_poly.entity_id
_entity_poly.type
_entity_poly.pdbx_seq_one_letter_code
_entity_poly.pdbx_strand_id
1 'polypeptide(L)'
;MASETAYSLDQFLADTRATIKSKGIPAGLAEIRDHLEKLLHNPELLTKHLGDPVPYTERTTIGHDPETDVHVLVHGRPKAGKSSVHDHGPCWVVYGNYRNATRMRRWRRLDDGRRPGYADLALQREFLNEPGHAAAFAVGDI
;
A
#
# COMPACT_ATOMS: atom_id res chain seq x y z
N MET A 1 -19.83 27.01 7.17
CA MET A 1 -18.45 26.50 7.24
C MET A 1 -18.22 25.69 5.98
N ALA A 2 -17.30 26.09 5.11
CA ALA A 2 -16.95 25.26 3.96
C ALA A 2 -16.32 23.98 4.51
N SER A 3 -16.88 22.81 4.16
CA SER A 3 -16.19 21.55 4.46
C SER A 3 -14.90 21.57 3.66
N GLU A 4 -13.77 21.53 4.35
CA GLU A 4 -12.50 21.27 3.71
C GLU A 4 -12.64 19.94 2.94
N THR A 5 -12.44 19.98 1.63
CA THR A 5 -12.68 18.80 0.78
C THR A 5 -11.60 17.77 1.11
N ALA A 6 -11.99 16.60 1.63
CA ALA A 6 -11.06 15.56 2.01
C ALA A 6 -10.20 15.10 0.81
N TYR A 7 -8.94 14.72 1.07
CA TYR A 7 -7.98 14.31 0.05
C TYR A 7 -8.51 13.12 -0.76
N SER A 8 -8.68 13.27 -2.07
CA SER A 8 -9.38 12.32 -2.92
C SER A 8 -8.44 11.28 -3.56
N LEU A 9 -9.01 10.18 -4.07
CA LEU A 9 -8.26 9.19 -4.84
C LEU A 9 -7.61 9.80 -6.09
N ASP A 10 -8.30 10.73 -6.76
CA ASP A 10 -7.77 11.40 -7.95
C ASP A 10 -6.56 12.28 -7.59
N GLN A 11 -6.61 12.98 -6.45
CA GLN A 11 -5.48 13.75 -5.94
C GLN A 11 -4.31 12.83 -5.57
N PHE A 12 -4.58 11.71 -4.90
CA PHE A 12 -3.56 10.71 -4.59
C PHE A 12 -2.85 10.19 -5.86
N LEU A 13 -3.59 9.83 -6.91
CA LEU A 13 -3.01 9.36 -8.16
C LEU A 13 -2.20 10.47 -8.87
N ALA A 14 -2.71 11.70 -8.90
CA ALA A 14 -2.02 12.83 -9.50
C ALA A 14 -0.71 13.17 -8.77
N ASP A 15 -0.73 13.22 -7.44
CA ASP A 15 0.45 13.51 -6.63
C ASP A 15 1.46 12.36 -6.71
N THR A 16 1.00 11.11 -6.66
CA THR A 16 1.85 9.93 -6.86
C THR A 16 2.55 9.97 -8.22
N ARG A 17 1.80 10.28 -9.28
CA ARG A 17 2.36 10.45 -10.63
C ARG A 17 3.42 11.55 -10.67
N ALA A 18 3.17 12.70 -10.04
CA ALA A 18 4.13 13.79 -9.95
C ALA A 18 5.40 13.39 -9.18
N THR A 19 5.26 12.66 -8.07
CA THR A 19 6.39 12.11 -7.30
C THR A 19 7.21 11.14 -8.14
N ILE A 20 6.58 10.23 -8.88
CA ILE A 20 7.28 9.27 -9.76
C ILE A 20 8.05 10.02 -10.86
N LYS A 21 7.42 10.99 -11.53
CA LYS A 21 8.08 11.76 -12.60
C LYS A 21 9.26 12.59 -12.12
N SER A 22 9.18 13.13 -10.91
CA SER A 22 10.21 14.03 -10.37
C SER A 22 11.34 13.30 -9.66
N LYS A 23 11.04 12.24 -8.90
CA LYS A 23 12.02 11.53 -8.05
C LYS A 23 12.35 10.12 -8.54
N GLY A 24 11.46 9.50 -9.32
CA GLY A 24 11.55 8.08 -9.66
C GLY A 24 11.35 7.16 -8.45
N ILE A 25 11.55 5.87 -8.67
CA ILE A 25 11.47 4.81 -7.65
C ILE A 25 12.86 4.18 -7.52
N PRO A 26 13.38 3.94 -6.30
CA PRO A 26 12.68 3.98 -5.01
C PRO A 26 12.67 5.33 -4.30
N ALA A 27 13.37 6.36 -4.80
CA ALA A 27 13.54 7.62 -4.07
C ALA A 27 12.22 8.34 -3.72
N GLY A 28 11.17 8.16 -4.53
CA GLY A 28 9.84 8.72 -4.29
C GLY A 28 8.95 7.94 -3.31
N LEU A 29 9.30 6.72 -2.91
CA LEU A 29 8.39 5.84 -2.15
C LEU A 29 7.97 6.41 -0.79
N ALA A 30 8.87 7.10 -0.09
CA ALA A 30 8.55 7.72 1.19
C ALA A 30 7.49 8.81 1.05
N GLU A 31 7.49 9.56 -0.05
CA GLU A 31 6.50 10.60 -0.30
C GLU A 31 5.17 10.01 -0.80
N ILE A 32 5.21 8.95 -1.62
CA ILE A 32 3.99 8.22 -2.02
C ILE A 32 3.29 7.62 -0.79
N ARG A 33 4.06 7.13 0.20
CA ARG A 33 3.53 6.72 1.51
C ARG A 33 2.78 7.87 2.19
N ASP A 34 3.38 9.06 2.26
CA ASP A 34 2.74 10.23 2.88
C ASP A 34 1.42 10.62 2.18
N HIS A 35 1.38 10.54 0.84
CA HIS A 35 0.15 10.77 0.08
C HIS A 35 -0.92 9.72 0.39
N LEU A 36 -0.53 8.45 0.54
CA LEU A 36 -1.46 7.39 0.92
C LEU A 36 -2.00 7.63 2.34
N GLU A 37 -1.15 8.02 3.29
CA GLU A 37 -1.61 8.34 4.65
C GLU A 37 -2.64 9.47 4.64
N LYS A 38 -2.44 10.53 3.85
CA LYS A 38 -3.46 11.58 3.65
C LYS A 38 -4.78 11.00 3.10
N LEU A 39 -4.69 10.12 2.10
CA LEU A 39 -5.86 9.48 1.49
C LEU A 39 -6.63 8.61 2.50
N LEU A 40 -5.93 7.90 3.38
CA LEU A 40 -6.55 7.04 4.40
C LEU A 40 -7.37 7.83 5.43
N HIS A 41 -7.11 9.13 5.60
CA HIS A 41 -7.89 10.01 6.48
C HIS A 41 -9.17 10.56 5.82
N ASN A 42 -9.42 10.26 4.54
CA ASN A 42 -10.68 10.63 3.90
C ASN A 42 -11.81 9.68 4.35
N PRO A 43 -12.79 10.15 5.16
CA PRO A 43 -13.82 9.28 5.74
C PRO A 43 -14.78 8.68 4.71
N GLU A 44 -14.85 9.26 3.51
CA GLU A 44 -15.73 8.84 2.42
C GLU A 44 -15.04 7.93 1.40
N LEU A 45 -13.74 7.66 1.55
CA LEU A 45 -12.95 6.92 0.56
C LEU A 45 -13.60 5.60 0.15
N LEU A 46 -13.93 4.74 1.13
CA LEU A 46 -14.47 3.43 0.81
C LEU A 46 -15.92 3.49 0.32
N THR A 47 -16.77 4.31 0.94
CA THR A 47 -18.19 4.40 0.54
C THR A 47 -18.34 5.00 -0.85
N LYS A 48 -17.54 6.01 -1.19
CA LYS A 48 -17.55 6.63 -2.52
C LYS A 48 -17.14 5.66 -3.63
N HIS A 49 -16.16 4.79 -3.38
CA HIS A 49 -15.58 3.92 -4.42
C HIS A 49 -16.12 2.49 -4.43
N LEU A 50 -16.69 2.02 -3.31
CA LEU A 50 -17.17 0.63 -3.16
C LEU A 50 -18.66 0.52 -2.80
N GLY A 51 -19.32 1.64 -2.48
CA GLY A 51 -20.72 1.68 -2.04
C GLY A 51 -20.91 1.56 -0.52
N ASP A 52 -22.16 1.63 -0.10
CA ASP A 52 -22.60 1.50 1.29
C ASP A 52 -23.73 0.44 1.40
N PRO A 53 -23.54 -0.68 2.12
CA PRO A 53 -22.35 -1.02 2.92
C PRO A 53 -21.13 -1.37 2.06
N VAL A 54 -19.94 -1.02 2.56
CA VAL A 54 -18.67 -1.40 1.92
C VAL A 54 -18.58 -2.94 1.87
N PRO A 55 -18.46 -3.55 0.69
CA PRO A 55 -18.45 -5.00 0.55
C PRO A 55 -17.12 -5.60 1.03
N TYR A 56 -17.19 -6.77 1.69
CA TYR A 56 -16.00 -7.53 2.07
C TYR A 56 -15.53 -8.43 0.91
N THR A 57 -14.89 -7.82 -0.09
CA THR A 57 -14.29 -8.52 -1.23
C THR A 57 -12.78 -8.73 -1.02
N GLU A 58 -12.24 -9.90 -1.39
CA GLU A 58 -10.81 -10.19 -1.17
C GLU A 58 -9.88 -9.13 -1.77
N ARG A 59 -10.28 -8.55 -2.92
CA ARG A 59 -9.58 -7.47 -3.60
C ARG A 59 -10.49 -6.76 -4.61
N THR A 60 -10.48 -5.43 -4.61
CA THR A 60 -11.16 -4.59 -5.62
C THR A 60 -10.25 -3.43 -6.02
N THR A 61 -10.02 -3.24 -7.33
CA THR A 61 -9.31 -2.06 -7.86
C THR A 61 -10.25 -0.87 -7.86
N ILE A 62 -9.85 0.23 -7.22
CA ILE A 62 -10.64 1.48 -7.15
C ILE A 62 -10.03 2.63 -7.94
N GLY A 63 -8.77 2.50 -8.37
CA GLY A 63 -8.08 3.50 -9.18
C GLY A 63 -6.93 2.90 -9.98
N HIS A 64 -6.64 3.49 -11.13
CA HIS A 64 -5.53 3.15 -12.02
C HIS A 64 -5.01 4.43 -12.68
N ASP A 65 -3.71 4.66 -12.59
CA ASP A 65 -3.01 5.69 -13.33
C ASP A 65 -2.37 5.09 -14.59
N PRO A 66 -2.90 5.33 -15.80
CA PRO A 66 -2.39 4.67 -17.02
C PRO A 66 -1.01 5.18 -17.45
N GLU A 67 -0.55 6.30 -16.90
CA GLU A 67 0.75 6.88 -17.26
C GLU A 67 1.91 6.25 -16.48
N THR A 68 1.68 5.96 -15.20
CA THR A 68 2.68 5.31 -14.32
C THR A 68 2.37 3.84 -14.04
N ASP A 69 1.25 3.34 -14.54
CA ASP A 69 0.68 2.01 -14.26
C ASP A 69 0.53 1.71 -12.76
N VAL A 70 0.24 2.75 -11.95
CA VAL A 70 -0.06 2.59 -10.53
C VAL A 70 -1.51 2.16 -10.37
N HIS A 71 -1.74 1.06 -9.66
CA HIS A 71 -3.07 0.57 -9.29
C HIS A 71 -3.32 0.78 -7.79
N VAL A 72 -4.54 1.21 -7.45
CA VAL A 72 -5.00 1.30 -6.06
C VAL A 72 -6.05 0.22 -5.82
N LEU A 73 -5.73 -0.69 -4.91
CA LEU A 73 -6.55 -1.85 -4.60
C LEU A 73 -6.96 -1.81 -3.13
N VAL A 74 -8.23 -2.10 -2.87
CA VAL A 74 -8.76 -2.30 -1.52
C VAL A 74 -8.88 -3.80 -1.26
N HIS A 75 -8.36 -4.22 -0.11
CA HIS A 75 -8.53 -5.58 0.40
C HIS A 75 -9.51 -5.57 1.57
N GLY A 76 -10.70 -6.15 1.38
CA GLY A 76 -11.74 -6.28 2.41
C GLY A 76 -11.89 -7.74 2.84
N ARG A 77 -11.85 -8.01 4.15
CA ARG A 77 -12.08 -9.37 4.67
C ARG A 77 -13.02 -9.34 5.88
N PRO A 78 -13.94 -10.32 6.02
CA PRO A 78 -14.82 -10.41 7.18
C PRO A 78 -14.08 -10.83 8.45
N LYS A 79 -12.88 -11.42 8.32
CA LYS A 79 -12.04 -11.88 9.43
C LYS A 79 -10.57 -11.62 9.13
N ALA A 80 -9.76 -11.54 10.19
CA ALA A 80 -8.31 -11.43 10.06
C ALA A 80 -7.72 -12.64 9.32
N GLY A 81 -6.62 -12.41 8.59
CA GLY A 81 -5.86 -13.44 7.89
C GLY A 81 -4.36 -13.20 8.00
N LYS A 82 -3.57 -14.12 7.46
CA LYS A 82 -2.11 -14.01 7.35
C LYS A 82 -1.66 -14.36 5.93
N SER A 83 -0.61 -13.69 5.46
CA SER A 83 0.13 -14.06 4.25
C SER A 83 1.34 -14.92 4.58
N SER A 84 1.83 -15.68 3.60
CA SER A 84 3.18 -16.25 3.64
C SER A 84 4.21 -15.12 3.51
N VAL A 85 5.47 -15.41 3.86
CA VAL A 85 6.58 -14.48 3.58
C VAL A 85 6.83 -14.45 2.07
N HIS A 86 6.89 -13.27 1.47
CA HIS A 86 7.09 -13.07 0.02
C HIS A 86 7.60 -11.65 -0.26
N ASP A 87 8.29 -11.47 -1.39
CA ASP A 87 8.50 -10.15 -1.99
C ASP A 87 7.33 -9.80 -2.93
N HIS A 88 7.45 -8.67 -3.63
CA HIS A 88 6.44 -8.16 -4.55
C HIS A 88 6.85 -8.33 -6.02
N GLY A 89 7.75 -9.28 -6.30
CA GLY A 89 8.31 -9.50 -7.64
C GLY A 89 9.00 -8.25 -8.19
N PRO A 90 8.76 -7.86 -9.45
CA PRO A 90 9.37 -6.66 -10.04
C PRO A 90 8.73 -5.35 -9.56
N CYS A 91 7.71 -5.42 -8.71
CA CYS A 91 6.93 -4.28 -8.27
C CYS A 91 7.41 -3.74 -6.92
N TRP A 92 7.11 -2.47 -6.67
CA TRP A 92 7.07 -1.88 -5.34
C TRP A 92 5.63 -1.84 -4.85
N VAL A 93 5.43 -1.66 -3.54
CA VAL A 93 4.09 -1.49 -2.96
C VAL A 93 4.12 -0.53 -1.79
N VAL A 94 3.01 0.16 -1.57
CA VAL A 94 2.74 0.89 -0.33
C VAL A 94 1.45 0.32 0.26
N TYR A 95 1.54 -0.28 1.44
CA TYR A 95 0.38 -0.81 2.15
C TYR A 95 -0.17 0.20 3.14
N GLY A 96 -1.41 0.62 2.94
CA GLY A 96 -2.17 1.48 3.85
C GLY A 96 -3.25 0.72 4.61
N ASN A 97 -3.49 1.08 5.87
CA ASN A 97 -4.57 0.53 6.66
C ASN A 97 -5.70 1.56 6.81
N TYR A 98 -6.88 1.31 6.23
CA TYR A 98 -8.04 2.21 6.36
C TYR A 98 -8.87 1.91 7.62
N ARG A 99 -9.10 0.62 7.90
CA ARG A 99 -9.78 0.12 9.09
C ARG A 99 -9.00 -1.03 9.68
N ASN A 100 -8.94 -1.08 11.01
CA ASN A 100 -8.16 -2.05 11.78
C ASN A 100 -6.66 -2.05 11.45
N ALA A 101 -5.87 -2.69 12.31
CA ALA A 101 -4.44 -2.75 12.16
C ALA A 101 -3.96 -4.02 11.46
N THR A 102 -2.81 -3.94 10.79
CA THR A 102 -2.08 -5.10 10.27
C THR A 102 -0.78 -5.26 11.05
N ARG A 103 -0.53 -6.46 11.59
CA ARG A 103 0.80 -6.79 12.12
C ARG A 103 1.73 -7.10 10.95
N MET A 104 2.63 -6.18 10.65
CA MET A 104 3.60 -6.29 9.57
C MET A 104 4.93 -6.84 10.08
N ARG A 105 5.56 -7.67 9.26
CA ARG A 105 6.91 -8.21 9.49
C ARG A 105 7.75 -7.87 8.28
N ARG A 106 8.96 -7.36 8.50
CA ARG A 106 9.99 -7.20 7.47
C ARG A 106 11.07 -8.23 7.66
N TRP A 107 11.51 -8.80 6.55
CA TRP A 107 12.52 -9.85 6.51
C TRP A 107 13.73 -9.37 5.73
N ARG A 108 14.92 -9.77 6.18
CA ARG A 108 16.16 -9.55 5.45
C ARG A 108 16.62 -10.89 4.88
N ARG A 109 16.90 -10.90 3.57
CA ARG A 109 17.54 -12.05 2.91
C ARG A 109 19.01 -12.16 3.32
N LEU A 110 19.44 -13.39 3.61
CA LEU A 110 20.80 -13.70 4.08
C LEU A 110 21.63 -14.49 3.07
N ASP A 111 21.01 -15.08 2.05
CA ASP A 111 21.71 -15.81 0.98
C ASP A 111 22.04 -14.91 -0.23
N ASP A 112 22.74 -15.48 -1.22
CA ASP A 112 23.17 -14.79 -2.44
C ASP A 112 22.11 -14.77 -3.55
N GLY A 113 20.94 -15.33 -3.27
CA GLY A 113 19.81 -15.43 -4.17
C GLY A 113 19.97 -16.30 -5.42
N ARG A 114 21.03 -17.11 -5.50
CA ARG A 114 21.31 -17.92 -6.70
C ARG A 114 20.51 -19.20 -6.78
N ARG A 115 19.93 -19.69 -5.67
CA ARG A 115 19.14 -20.93 -5.64
C ARG A 115 17.66 -20.62 -5.93
N PRO A 116 17.10 -21.04 -7.08
CA PRO A 116 15.70 -20.78 -7.41
C PRO A 116 14.76 -21.41 -6.38
N GLY A 117 13.72 -20.66 -6.00
CA GLY A 117 12.70 -21.12 -5.04
C GLY A 117 13.18 -21.24 -3.59
N TYR A 118 14.34 -20.66 -3.25
CA TYR A 118 14.88 -20.69 -1.89
C TYR A 118 15.32 -19.31 -1.40
N ALA A 119 15.09 -19.06 -0.10
CA ALA A 119 15.62 -17.90 0.59
C ALA A 119 15.97 -18.24 2.05
N ASP A 120 17.20 -17.93 2.48
CA ASP A 120 17.51 -17.78 3.90
C ASP A 120 17.06 -16.40 4.38
N LEU A 121 16.20 -16.35 5.40
CA LEU A 121 15.59 -15.11 5.90
C LEU A 121 15.79 -14.94 7.40
N ALA A 122 16.04 -13.70 7.82
CA ALA A 122 15.93 -13.29 9.22
C ALA A 122 14.85 -12.22 9.38
N LEU A 123 14.05 -12.33 10.45
CA LEU A 123 13.12 -11.27 10.84
C LEU A 123 13.92 -10.02 11.21
N GLN A 124 13.70 -8.95 10.46
CA GLN A 124 14.37 -7.66 10.67
C GLN A 124 13.55 -6.77 11.61
N ARG A 125 12.22 -6.73 11.43
CA ARG A 125 11.32 -5.88 12.21
C ARG A 125 9.92 -6.47 12.25
N GLU A 126 9.23 -6.30 13.38
CA GLU A 126 7.78 -6.46 13.51
C GLU A 126 7.20 -5.13 14.00
N PHE A 127 6.07 -4.71 13.43
CA PHE A 127 5.36 -3.51 13.86
C PHE A 127 3.86 -3.62 13.55
N LEU A 128 3.06 -2.80 14.23
CA LEU A 128 1.62 -2.69 13.97
C LEU A 128 1.38 -1.49 13.06
N ASN A 129 0.83 -1.74 11.86
CA ASN A 129 0.42 -0.69 10.93
C ASN A 129 -1.04 -0.32 11.24
N GLU A 130 -1.21 0.77 11.98
CA GLU A 130 -2.49 1.25 12.50
C GLU A 130 -3.37 1.88 11.39
N PRO A 131 -4.69 2.02 11.62
CA PRO A 131 -5.56 2.80 10.75
C PRO A 131 -5.00 4.22 10.51
N GLY A 132 -5.01 4.66 9.25
CA GLY A 132 -4.45 5.95 8.82
C GLY A 132 -2.96 5.91 8.48
N HIS A 133 -2.23 4.83 8.80
CA HIS A 133 -0.80 4.69 8.52
C HIS A 133 -0.51 3.80 7.31
N ALA A 134 0.66 4.02 6.71
CA ALA A 134 1.13 3.23 5.60
C ALA A 134 2.60 2.78 5.75
N ALA A 135 2.96 1.73 5.03
CA ALA A 135 4.31 1.21 4.96
C ALA A 135 4.72 0.97 3.49
N ALA A 136 5.88 1.50 3.10
CA ALA A 136 6.42 1.35 1.75
C ALA A 136 7.45 0.21 1.66
N PHE A 137 7.38 -0.54 0.58
CA PHE A 137 8.26 -1.68 0.27
C PHE A 137 8.80 -1.47 -1.16
N ALA A 138 10.12 -1.37 -1.26
CA ALA A 138 10.80 -1.28 -2.55
C ALA A 138 10.85 -2.66 -3.24
N VAL A 139 11.31 -2.69 -4.49
CA VAL A 139 11.56 -3.95 -5.21
C VAL A 139 12.54 -4.80 -4.41
N GLY A 140 12.14 -6.05 -4.14
CA GLY A 140 12.92 -7.01 -3.36
C GLY A 140 12.80 -6.88 -1.83
N ASP A 141 12.07 -5.89 -1.30
CA ASP A 141 11.71 -5.87 0.12
C ASP A 141 10.72 -7.01 0.44
N ILE A 142 10.90 -7.66 1.60
CA ILE A 142 10.20 -8.86 2.07
C ILE A 142 9.53 -8.60 3.42
#